data_AF-A0A668RFT6-F1
#
_entry.id   AF-A0A668RFT6-F1
#
_cell.length_a   1.000
_cell.length_b   1.000
_cell.length_c   1.000
_cell.angle_alpha   90.00
_cell.angle_beta   90.00
_cell.angle_gamma   90.00
#
_symmetry.space_group_name_H-M   'P 1'
#
loop_
_entity.id
_entity.type
_entity.pdbx_description
1 polymer ?
#
loop_
_entity_poly.entity_id
_entity_poly.type
_entity_poly.pdbx_seq_one_letter_code
_entity_poly.pdbx_strand_id
1 'polypeptide(L)'
;MKVGNTISRETFYCNLLTAGHLFYGFLSLLCSLSVFHFQNTVKSTIHSSYADRHYDFCKFQPLSLKETHEEYLLMKSIAWPETPPLPFPHYLSKTSDPSHSSFTILSGGKTESDILLARLHNPTLGAGVVGQVVDHLNGSYSAVFYLPWEGNAEVEVTLVHPSEAITVLHSLTRKHPDRIYFKSLFRSGYINETTVCNVCLRPTQQPVCNYTDLRTGEPWFCYKPKNLSCDTRINHSKGRLKKNLMTTETLFQSGVNMKVSIPASGPSGVTVLPKTKGWSMVSSRTVKSRPSGYYFHSVWRALRGPSVPHFNTSSAITQCLKGKVVHIYGDSTVRQWFEYFNATLPGSCSTNLSEKIGPYMALDYANNILVTYRCHGPPIRFSKVPITELRYIANELDSVTGGSETVVVLGIWSHFSTFPVEVYIRRLQSIRRAVVQLLSRAPDTLVVIRTANPKNLTLYETITNSDWYSLQRDKVLRAMFKGLNVHLVDAWEMVVAHNLPHELHPQPPIIENMINVLLSYICPKKGG
;
A
#
# COMPACT_ATOMS: atom_id res chain seq x y z
N MET A 1 40.80 -81.57 30.66
CA MET A 1 40.56 -80.75 31.86
C MET A 1 40.60 -79.28 31.45
N LYS A 2 39.53 -78.54 31.78
CA LYS A 2 39.32 -77.06 31.92
C LYS A 2 40.06 -76.11 30.94
N VAL A 3 39.37 -75.48 29.98
CA VAL A 3 38.51 -74.25 30.01
C VAL A 3 39.30 -72.98 29.67
N GLY A 4 38.80 -72.19 28.70
CA GLY A 4 39.24 -70.81 28.47
C GLY A 4 38.64 -70.15 27.22
N ASN A 5 37.38 -69.71 27.32
CA ASN A 5 36.69 -68.84 26.36
C ASN A 5 37.33 -67.44 26.31
N THR A 6 37.48 -66.89 25.10
CA THR A 6 37.52 -65.44 24.86
C THR A 6 36.80 -65.14 23.55
N ILE A 7 35.50 -64.86 23.62
CA ILE A 7 34.75 -64.21 22.53
C ILE A 7 34.82 -62.71 22.78
N SER A 8 35.29 -61.99 21.76
CA SER A 8 35.53 -60.56 21.80
C SER A 8 34.24 -59.76 21.95
N ARG A 9 34.41 -58.59 22.57
CA ARG A 9 33.40 -57.62 23.01
C ARG A 9 32.71 -56.87 21.85
N GLU A 10 32.66 -57.44 20.65
CA GLU A 10 32.14 -56.79 19.44
C GLU A 10 30.75 -57.31 19.01
N THR A 11 30.33 -58.51 19.44
CA THR A 11 29.03 -59.08 19.02
C THR A 11 27.84 -58.62 19.87
N PHE A 12 28.06 -57.87 20.95
CA PHE A 12 26.98 -57.37 21.82
C PHE A 12 26.46 -55.99 21.41
N TYR A 13 27.25 -55.19 20.68
CA TYR A 13 26.85 -53.85 20.23
C TYR A 13 26.05 -53.83 18.92
N CYS A 14 26.18 -54.85 18.06
CA CYS A 14 25.41 -54.93 16.83
C CYS A 14 23.95 -55.35 17.01
N ASN A 15 23.59 -56.01 18.12
CA ASN A 15 22.22 -56.45 18.38
C ASN A 15 21.36 -55.44 19.18
N LEU A 16 21.95 -54.39 19.75
CA LEU A 16 21.18 -53.28 20.35
C LEU A 16 20.77 -52.21 19.32
N LEU A 17 21.54 -52.03 18.24
CA LEU A 17 21.24 -51.07 17.19
C LEU A 17 20.08 -51.51 16.28
N THR A 18 19.90 -52.81 16.07
CA THR A 18 18.79 -53.35 15.26
C THR A 18 17.44 -53.33 16.01
N ALA A 19 17.44 -53.43 17.34
CA ALA A 19 16.23 -53.30 18.15
C ALA A 19 15.74 -51.84 18.28
N GLY A 20 16.66 -50.86 18.32
CA GLY A 20 16.33 -49.44 18.41
C GLY A 20 15.65 -48.86 17.16
N HIS A 21 16.01 -49.35 15.97
CA HIS A 21 15.40 -48.90 14.71
C HIS A 21 13.96 -49.41 14.51
N LEU A 22 13.63 -50.61 15.01
CA LEU A 22 12.27 -51.14 14.96
C LEU A 22 11.32 -50.40 15.92
N PHE A 23 11.81 -49.92 17.07
CA PHE A 23 11.01 -49.17 18.03
C PHE A 23 10.72 -47.73 17.55
N TYR A 24 11.69 -47.07 16.92
CA TYR A 24 11.49 -45.73 16.31
C TYR A 24 10.58 -45.77 15.08
N GLY A 25 10.66 -46.84 14.27
CA GLY A 25 9.76 -47.05 13.13
C GLY A 25 8.30 -47.23 13.57
N PHE A 26 8.04 -47.96 14.65
CA PHE A 26 6.69 -48.19 15.17
C PHE A 26 6.09 -46.95 15.83
N LEU A 27 6.89 -46.16 16.56
CA LEU A 27 6.43 -44.90 17.16
C LEU A 27 6.14 -43.83 16.09
N SER A 28 6.93 -43.79 15.01
CA SER A 28 6.69 -42.93 13.85
C SER A 28 5.41 -43.30 13.10
N LEU A 29 5.07 -44.59 13.01
CA LEU A 29 3.86 -45.06 12.33
C LEU A 29 2.59 -44.83 13.19
N LEU A 30 2.69 -44.94 14.51
CA LEU A 30 1.59 -44.64 15.42
C LEU A 30 1.34 -43.12 15.55
N CYS A 31 2.40 -42.30 15.45
CA CYS A 31 2.27 -40.84 15.42
C CYS A 31 1.71 -40.34 14.09
N SER A 32 2.04 -40.99 12.96
CA SER A 32 1.42 -40.65 11.67
C SER A 32 -0.04 -41.13 11.58
N LEU A 33 -0.39 -42.28 12.16
CA LEU A 33 -1.78 -42.76 12.21
C LEU A 33 -2.67 -41.92 13.16
N SER A 34 -2.14 -41.39 14.27
CA SER A 34 -2.89 -40.48 15.14
C SER A 34 -3.06 -39.08 14.53
N VAL A 35 -2.06 -38.58 13.79
CA VAL A 35 -2.17 -37.33 13.01
C VAL A 35 -3.14 -37.48 11.84
N PHE A 36 -3.15 -38.61 11.14
CA PHE A 36 -4.14 -38.88 10.08
C PHE A 36 -5.56 -39.05 10.61
N HIS A 37 -5.74 -39.63 11.81
CA HIS A 37 -7.06 -39.76 12.41
C HIS A 37 -7.58 -38.44 12.99
N PHE A 38 -6.69 -37.56 13.48
CA PHE A 38 -7.07 -36.22 13.97
C PHE A 38 -7.31 -35.20 12.83
N GLN A 39 -6.68 -35.38 11.67
CA GLN A 39 -6.96 -34.54 10.48
C GLN A 39 -8.30 -34.85 9.79
N ASN A 40 -8.92 -36.00 10.07
CA ASN A 40 -10.18 -36.42 9.43
C ASN A 40 -11.45 -36.18 10.28
N THR A 41 -11.36 -35.59 11.47
CA THR A 41 -12.55 -35.36 12.32
C THR A 41 -12.76 -33.90 12.76
N VAL A 42 -12.02 -32.96 12.18
CA VAL A 42 -12.36 -31.52 12.20
C VAL A 42 -12.48 -30.98 10.78
N LYS A 43 -13.26 -31.68 9.94
CA LYS A 43 -14.07 -30.99 8.92
C LYS A 43 -15.26 -30.35 9.63
N SER A 44 -14.96 -29.36 10.47
CA SER A 44 -15.95 -28.38 10.87
C SER A 44 -16.21 -27.52 9.64
N THR A 45 -17.38 -27.75 9.06
CA THR A 45 -17.97 -27.00 7.97
C THR A 45 -18.16 -25.53 8.38
N ILE A 46 -17.08 -24.76 8.43
CA ILE A 46 -17.18 -23.32 8.18
C ILE A 46 -17.13 -23.18 6.66
N HIS A 47 -18.27 -23.43 6.03
CA HIS A 47 -18.52 -22.82 4.74
C HIS A 47 -18.36 -21.32 4.93
N SER A 48 -17.24 -20.77 4.47
CA SER A 48 -17.08 -19.34 4.26
C SER A 48 -18.10 -18.91 3.21
N SER A 49 -19.33 -18.63 3.65
CA SER A 49 -20.43 -18.12 2.84
C SER A 49 -20.21 -16.68 2.34
N TYR A 50 -18.98 -16.16 2.45
CA TYR A 50 -18.56 -14.87 1.90
C TYR A 50 -17.58 -14.97 0.72
N ALA A 51 -17.07 -16.18 0.41
CA ALA A 51 -16.16 -16.38 -0.72
C ALA A 51 -16.89 -16.54 -2.06
N ASP A 52 -18.22 -16.48 -2.06
CA ASP A 52 -19.05 -16.71 -3.24
C ASP A 52 -20.01 -15.53 -3.41
N ARG A 53 -19.76 -14.66 -4.41
CA ARG A 53 -20.81 -14.11 -5.34
C ARG A 53 -20.48 -12.90 -6.23
N HIS A 54 -19.34 -12.19 -6.16
CA HIS A 54 -19.23 -10.94 -6.96
C HIS A 54 -17.95 -10.69 -7.77
N TYR A 55 -17.01 -11.64 -7.81
CA TYR A 55 -15.82 -11.53 -8.65
C TYR A 55 -15.55 -12.80 -9.46
N ASP A 56 -16.57 -13.32 -10.13
CA ASP A 56 -16.59 -14.61 -10.86
C ASP A 56 -15.42 -14.84 -11.84
N PHE A 57 -14.60 -13.82 -12.12
CA PHE A 57 -13.50 -13.88 -13.06
C PHE A 57 -12.16 -13.33 -12.55
N CYS A 58 -12.07 -12.87 -11.30
CA CYS A 58 -10.78 -12.66 -10.64
C CYS A 58 -10.31 -14.00 -10.06
N LYS A 59 -9.19 -14.53 -10.56
CA LYS A 59 -8.66 -15.81 -10.08
C LYS A 59 -7.64 -15.59 -8.98
N PHE A 60 -7.85 -16.25 -7.85
CA PHE A 60 -6.95 -16.18 -6.72
C PHE A 60 -6.56 -17.58 -6.23
N GLN A 61 -5.35 -17.69 -5.68
CA GLN A 61 -4.95 -18.86 -4.92
C GLN A 61 -5.68 -18.91 -3.57
N PRO A 62 -5.97 -20.10 -3.02
CA PRO A 62 -6.48 -20.24 -1.67
C PRO A 62 -5.54 -19.61 -0.63
N LEU A 63 -6.10 -18.97 0.39
CA LEU A 63 -5.36 -18.42 1.52
C LEU A 63 -5.30 -19.43 2.67
N SER A 64 -4.32 -19.29 3.56
CA SER A 64 -4.35 -19.98 4.85
C SER A 64 -5.49 -19.44 5.73
N LEU A 65 -5.95 -20.23 6.71
CA LEU A 65 -7.04 -19.81 7.61
C LEU A 65 -6.77 -18.46 8.30
N LYS A 66 -5.52 -18.23 8.71
CA LYS A 66 -5.08 -16.98 9.34
C LYS A 66 -5.17 -15.80 8.38
N GLU A 67 -4.76 -15.99 7.14
CA GLU A 67 -4.80 -14.95 6.09
C GLU A 67 -6.23 -14.68 5.62
N THR A 68 -7.10 -15.69 5.56
CA THR A 68 -8.53 -15.50 5.30
C THR A 68 -9.18 -14.67 6.41
N HIS A 69 -8.84 -14.94 7.67
CA HIS A 69 -9.36 -14.16 8.78
C HIS A 69 -8.85 -12.71 8.76
N GLU A 70 -7.57 -12.50 8.46
CA GLU A 70 -7.00 -11.16 8.29
C GLU A 70 -7.64 -10.40 7.12
N GLU A 71 -7.81 -11.04 5.95
CA GLU A 71 -8.51 -10.47 4.80
C GLU A 71 -9.92 -10.04 5.19
N TYR A 72 -10.67 -10.89 5.90
CA TYR A 72 -12.01 -10.56 6.39
C TYR A 72 -12.02 -9.33 7.32
N LEU A 73 -11.11 -9.26 8.30
CA LEU A 73 -11.03 -8.12 9.22
C LEU A 73 -10.63 -6.83 8.50
N LEU A 74 -9.71 -6.90 7.53
CA LEU A 74 -9.30 -5.77 6.72
C LEU A 74 -10.44 -5.26 5.86
N MET A 75 -11.17 -6.15 5.19
CA MET A 75 -12.38 -5.83 4.42
C MET A 75 -13.42 -5.12 5.29
N LYS A 76 -13.67 -5.62 6.50
CA LYS A 76 -14.59 -4.98 7.45
C LYS A 76 -14.11 -3.59 7.88
N SER A 77 -12.80 -3.38 8.03
CA SER A 77 -12.23 -2.09 8.46
C SER A 77 -12.35 -0.97 7.43
N ILE A 78 -12.52 -1.32 6.15
CA ILE A 78 -12.70 -0.38 5.03
C ILE A 78 -14.12 -0.41 4.46
N ALA A 79 -15.02 -1.17 5.09
CA ALA A 79 -16.41 -1.24 4.69
C ALA A 79 -17.01 0.18 4.72
N TRP A 80 -17.63 0.56 3.60
CA TRP A 80 -18.35 1.81 3.47
C TRP A 80 -19.83 1.55 3.79
N PRO A 81 -20.54 2.48 4.46
CA PRO A 81 -21.98 2.35 4.67
C PRO A 81 -22.70 2.09 3.35
N GLU A 82 -23.71 1.21 3.38
CA GLU A 82 -24.52 0.96 2.20
C GLU A 82 -25.30 2.23 1.84
N THR A 83 -24.96 2.83 0.71
CA THR A 83 -25.76 3.87 0.08
C THR A 83 -26.98 3.21 -0.59
N PRO A 84 -28.21 3.73 -0.38
CA PRO A 84 -29.39 3.26 -1.10
C PRO A 84 -29.17 3.27 -2.62
N PRO A 85 -29.86 2.41 -3.38
CA PRO A 85 -29.81 2.46 -4.85
C PRO A 85 -30.26 3.86 -5.33
N LEU A 86 -29.45 4.50 -6.17
CA LEU A 86 -29.79 5.81 -6.72
C LEU A 86 -31.08 5.72 -7.55
N PRO A 87 -32.12 6.53 -7.28
CA PRO A 87 -33.29 6.59 -8.14
C PRO A 87 -32.92 7.18 -9.51
N PHE A 88 -33.33 6.51 -10.59
CA PHE A 88 -33.26 7.03 -11.95
C PHE A 88 -34.48 7.95 -12.22
N PRO A 89 -34.35 9.07 -12.97
CA PRO A 89 -33.15 9.64 -13.58
C PRO A 89 -32.34 10.57 -12.64
N HIS A 90 -31.05 10.73 -12.94
CA HIS A 90 -30.09 11.52 -12.15
C HIS A 90 -30.28 13.02 -12.36
N TYR A 91 -30.49 13.77 -11.27
CA TYR A 91 -30.50 15.23 -11.28
C TYR A 91 -29.39 15.74 -10.34
N LEU A 92 -28.49 16.60 -10.85
CA LEU A 92 -27.39 17.21 -10.07
C LEU A 92 -27.92 17.89 -8.80
N SER A 93 -29.12 18.47 -8.86
CA SER A 93 -29.81 19.13 -7.74
C SER A 93 -30.17 18.21 -6.57
N LYS A 94 -30.03 16.90 -6.71
CA LYS A 94 -30.24 15.91 -5.62
C LYS A 94 -28.94 15.39 -5.01
N THR A 95 -27.79 15.75 -5.58
CA THR A 95 -26.45 15.39 -5.04
C THR A 95 -26.03 16.34 -3.93
N SER A 96 -24.99 16.01 -3.14
CA SER A 96 -24.37 16.97 -2.23
C SER A 96 -23.80 18.15 -3.04
N ASP A 97 -24.58 19.23 -3.16
CA ASP A 97 -24.20 20.44 -3.91
C ASP A 97 -23.29 21.33 -3.05
N PRO A 98 -21.99 21.47 -3.39
CA PRO A 98 -21.06 22.24 -2.58
C PRO A 98 -21.38 23.74 -2.57
N SER A 99 -22.05 24.26 -3.61
CA SER A 99 -22.38 25.68 -3.75
C SER A 99 -23.52 26.13 -2.82
N HIS A 100 -24.32 25.18 -2.35
CA HIS A 100 -25.37 25.38 -1.34
C HIS A 100 -25.03 24.72 0.00
N SER A 101 -23.89 24.04 0.08
CA SER A 101 -23.37 23.44 1.31
C SER A 101 -22.53 24.47 2.06
N SER A 102 -22.86 24.66 3.33
CA SER A 102 -22.06 25.46 4.24
C SER A 102 -21.81 24.62 5.48
N PHE A 103 -20.59 24.58 6.02
CA PHE A 103 -20.33 23.76 7.20
C PHE A 103 -20.63 24.54 8.49
N THR A 104 -21.50 23.97 9.31
CA THR A 104 -21.68 24.29 10.73
C THR A 104 -21.67 22.97 11.47
N ILE A 105 -20.93 22.86 12.58
CA ILE A 105 -20.95 21.65 13.41
C ILE A 105 -22.31 21.61 14.13
N LEU A 106 -23.33 21.00 13.51
CA LEU A 106 -24.35 20.09 14.06
C LEU A 106 -25.56 19.87 13.11
N SER A 107 -25.96 18.59 13.03
CA SER A 107 -27.24 17.92 12.70
C SER A 107 -28.19 18.44 11.61
N GLY A 108 -28.23 17.76 10.46
CA GLY A 108 -29.36 17.82 9.52
C GLY A 108 -29.20 17.01 8.22
N GLY A 109 -29.68 15.76 8.22
CA GLY A 109 -30.28 15.05 7.07
C GLY A 109 -29.46 14.69 5.82
N LYS A 110 -28.78 13.53 5.83
CA LYS A 110 -28.64 12.53 4.72
C LYS A 110 -27.87 11.30 5.22
N THR A 111 -28.32 10.08 4.95
CA THR A 111 -27.66 8.84 5.43
C THR A 111 -26.46 8.38 4.59
N GLU A 112 -25.93 9.24 3.72
CA GLU A 112 -24.93 8.85 2.74
C GLU A 112 -23.56 9.49 3.06
N SER A 113 -22.51 8.66 3.11
CA SER A 113 -21.17 9.04 3.57
C SER A 113 -20.33 9.57 2.40
N ASP A 114 -19.91 10.83 2.49
CA ASP A 114 -19.02 11.53 1.56
C ASP A 114 -17.55 11.33 1.97
N ILE A 115 -16.62 11.50 1.03
CA ILE A 115 -15.20 11.71 1.39
C ILE A 115 -14.93 13.20 1.49
N LEU A 116 -14.63 13.63 2.71
CA LEU A 116 -14.11 14.95 3.02
C LEU A 116 -12.65 14.88 3.44
N LEU A 117 -11.88 15.89 3.06
CA LEU A 117 -10.59 16.21 3.67
C LEU A 117 -10.73 17.52 4.41
N ALA A 118 -10.10 17.63 5.57
CA ALA A 118 -10.08 18.85 6.35
C ALA A 118 -8.64 19.19 6.70
N ARG A 119 -8.29 20.47 6.68
CA ARG A 119 -7.01 20.96 7.18
C ARG A 119 -7.19 22.30 7.88
N LEU A 120 -6.31 22.54 8.84
CA LEU A 120 -6.08 23.85 9.42
C LEU A 120 -4.76 24.34 8.84
N HIS A 121 -4.69 25.56 8.31
CA HIS A 121 -3.48 26.06 7.65
C HIS A 121 -3.28 27.57 7.83
N ASN A 122 -2.04 28.02 7.62
CA ASN A 122 -1.69 29.42 7.48
C ASN A 122 -0.63 29.52 6.37
N PRO A 123 -0.99 30.01 5.17
CA PRO A 123 -0.07 30.08 4.04
C PRO A 123 1.15 30.97 4.32
N THR A 124 0.98 32.09 5.02
CA THR A 124 2.05 33.03 5.37
C THR A 124 3.11 32.41 6.27
N LEU A 125 2.68 31.56 7.22
CA LEU A 125 3.59 30.82 8.11
C LEU A 125 4.11 29.52 7.50
N GLY A 126 3.69 29.15 6.28
CA GLY A 126 3.94 27.82 5.73
C GLY A 126 3.50 26.72 6.71
N ALA A 127 2.39 26.95 7.42
CA ALA A 127 1.91 26.08 8.48
C ALA A 127 0.66 25.31 8.04
N GLY A 128 0.54 24.07 8.48
CA GLY A 128 -0.59 23.24 8.10
C GLY A 128 -0.66 21.93 8.87
N VAL A 129 -1.87 21.48 9.18
CA VAL A 129 -2.12 20.22 9.87
C VAL A 129 -3.44 19.63 9.38
N VAL A 130 -3.48 18.31 9.22
CA VAL A 130 -4.69 17.59 8.82
C VAL A 130 -5.70 17.57 9.97
N GLY A 131 -6.98 17.75 9.63
CA GLY A 131 -8.12 17.53 10.52
C GLY A 131 -8.63 16.11 10.41
N GLN A 132 -8.97 15.50 11.55
CA GLN A 132 -9.67 14.23 11.56
C GLN A 132 -11.16 14.47 11.28
N VAL A 133 -11.64 14.02 10.13
CA VAL A 133 -13.07 14.02 9.81
C VAL A 133 -13.75 12.82 10.45
N VAL A 134 -14.84 13.09 11.16
CA VAL A 134 -15.76 12.10 11.75
C VAL A 134 -17.11 12.27 11.07
N ASP A 135 -17.55 11.22 10.38
CA ASP A 135 -18.90 11.12 9.84
C ASP A 135 -19.84 10.59 10.94
N HIS A 136 -20.94 11.31 11.18
CA HIS A 136 -21.94 10.95 12.19
C HIS A 136 -23.05 10.05 11.65
N LEU A 137 -22.96 9.64 10.38
CA LEU A 137 -23.90 8.75 9.68
C LEU A 137 -25.34 9.29 9.63
N ASN A 138 -25.49 10.60 9.75
CA ASN A 138 -26.76 11.31 9.71
C ASN A 138 -26.72 12.52 8.75
N GLY A 139 -25.64 12.65 7.98
CA GLY A 139 -25.43 13.71 6.98
C GLY A 139 -24.64 14.88 7.52
N SER A 140 -24.26 14.83 8.79
CA SER A 140 -23.35 15.81 9.40
C SER A 140 -21.97 15.20 9.64
N TYR A 141 -20.96 16.07 9.62
CA TYR A 141 -19.56 15.72 9.84
C TYR A 141 -18.98 16.65 10.91
N SER A 142 -18.00 16.14 11.65
CA SER A 142 -17.12 16.98 12.49
C SER A 142 -15.69 16.83 12.04
N ALA A 143 -15.00 17.97 11.89
CA ALA A 143 -13.55 17.99 11.72
C ALA A 143 -12.89 18.35 13.07
N VAL A 144 -11.98 17.51 13.53
CA VAL A 144 -11.24 17.70 14.78
C VAL A 144 -9.78 18.01 14.45
N PHE A 145 -9.29 19.15 14.92
CA PHE A 145 -7.94 19.63 14.64
C PHE A 145 -7.04 19.57 15.88
N TYR A 146 -5.78 19.20 15.65
CA TYR A 146 -4.71 19.48 16.60
C TYR A 146 -4.18 20.89 16.32
N LEU A 147 -3.98 21.72 17.36
CA LEU A 147 -3.54 23.12 17.23
C LEU A 147 -2.03 23.22 17.55
N PRO A 148 -1.13 23.24 16.55
CA PRO A 148 0.31 23.04 16.75
C PRO A 148 1.14 24.31 16.89
N TRP A 149 0.61 25.45 16.48
CA TRP A 149 1.32 26.72 16.39
C TRP A 149 0.45 27.86 16.92
N GLU A 150 1.10 28.92 17.40
CA GLU A 150 0.44 30.13 17.88
C GLU A 150 0.16 31.08 16.71
N GLY A 151 -0.93 31.82 16.80
CA GLY A 151 -1.35 32.81 15.79
C GLY A 151 -2.53 32.36 14.94
N ASN A 152 -2.72 33.07 13.82
CA ASN A 152 -3.88 32.86 12.96
C ASN A 152 -3.78 31.55 12.19
N ALA A 153 -4.94 30.94 11.97
CA ALA A 153 -5.10 29.75 11.15
C ALA A 153 -6.48 29.75 10.49
N GLU A 154 -6.57 29.14 9.31
CA GLU A 154 -7.79 29.03 8.52
C GLU A 154 -8.17 27.56 8.38
N VAL A 155 -9.45 27.28 8.56
CA VAL A 155 -10.02 25.96 8.31
C VAL A 155 -10.42 25.85 6.84
N GLU A 156 -9.95 24.79 6.20
CA GLU A 156 -10.36 24.41 4.85
C GLU A 156 -10.93 23.00 4.88
N VAL A 157 -12.10 22.82 4.25
CA VAL A 157 -12.74 21.51 4.08
C VAL A 157 -12.97 21.29 2.58
N THR A 158 -12.51 20.17 2.07
CA THR A 158 -12.67 19.79 0.66
C THR A 158 -13.60 18.58 0.55
N LEU A 159 -14.70 18.72 -0.21
CA LEU A 159 -15.44 17.57 -0.72
C LEU A 159 -14.61 16.89 -1.81
N VAL A 160 -14.10 15.70 -1.52
CA VAL A 160 -13.36 14.90 -2.50
C VAL A 160 -14.32 14.13 -3.38
N HIS A 161 -15.24 13.39 -2.79
CA HIS A 161 -16.29 12.67 -3.52
C HIS A 161 -17.59 12.68 -2.73
N PRO A 162 -18.73 12.98 -3.37
CA PRO A 162 -20.02 12.75 -2.78
C PRO A 162 -20.31 11.26 -2.75
N SER A 163 -21.19 10.85 -1.84
CA SER A 163 -21.58 9.47 -1.63
C SER A 163 -22.11 8.77 -2.89
N GLU A 164 -22.87 9.45 -3.75
CA GLU A 164 -23.40 8.90 -5.00
C GLU A 164 -22.26 8.54 -5.96
N ALA A 165 -21.20 9.35 -6.00
CA ALA A 165 -20.00 9.08 -6.77
C ALA A 165 -19.24 7.86 -6.20
N ILE A 166 -19.20 7.70 -4.88
CA ILE A 166 -18.60 6.53 -4.22
C ILE A 166 -19.32 5.24 -4.60
N THR A 167 -20.66 5.25 -4.65
CA THR A 167 -21.47 4.10 -5.11
C THR A 167 -21.08 3.65 -6.50
N VAL A 168 -20.86 4.61 -7.39
CA VAL A 168 -20.42 4.36 -8.77
C VAL A 168 -18.99 3.79 -8.80
N LEU A 169 -18.05 4.38 -8.06
CA LEU A 169 -16.67 3.87 -7.96
C LEU A 169 -16.64 2.44 -7.40
N HIS A 170 -17.43 2.15 -6.37
CA HIS A 170 -17.56 0.81 -5.80
C HIS A 170 -18.14 -0.20 -6.80
N SER A 171 -19.12 0.21 -7.61
CA SER A 171 -19.68 -0.60 -8.70
C SER A 171 -18.64 -0.90 -9.78
N LEU A 172 -17.80 0.08 -10.13
CA LEU A 172 -16.76 -0.08 -11.15
C LEU A 172 -15.73 -1.15 -10.79
N THR A 173 -15.25 -1.21 -9.55
CA THR A 173 -14.28 -2.24 -9.14
C THR A 173 -14.89 -3.64 -9.12
N ARG A 174 -16.20 -3.77 -8.92
CA ARG A 174 -16.91 -5.06 -8.95
C ARG A 174 -17.22 -5.52 -10.38
N LYS A 175 -17.83 -4.65 -11.19
CA LYS A 175 -18.31 -4.99 -12.55
C LYS A 175 -17.22 -4.90 -13.62
N HIS A 176 -16.26 -3.99 -13.42
CA HIS A 176 -15.19 -3.71 -14.38
C HIS A 176 -13.81 -3.59 -13.72
N PRO A 177 -13.35 -4.60 -12.94
CA PRO A 177 -11.99 -4.65 -12.41
C PRO A 177 -10.92 -4.64 -13.52
N ASP A 178 -11.30 -5.12 -14.71
CA ASP A 178 -10.48 -5.17 -15.92
C ASP A 178 -10.63 -3.96 -16.83
N ARG A 179 -11.21 -2.84 -16.33
CA ARG A 179 -11.44 -1.60 -17.11
C ARG A 179 -10.15 -0.99 -17.65
N ILE A 180 -9.03 -1.20 -16.97
CA ILE A 180 -7.72 -1.10 -17.59
C ILE A 180 -7.31 -2.53 -17.93
N TYR A 181 -7.20 -2.82 -19.22
CA TYR A 181 -6.64 -4.09 -19.65
C TYR A 181 -5.11 -3.97 -19.73
N PHE A 182 -4.42 -5.08 -19.52
CA PHE A 182 -3.00 -5.21 -19.80
C PHE A 182 -2.82 -6.13 -20.99
N LYS A 183 -1.65 -6.11 -21.62
CA LYS A 183 -1.37 -6.97 -22.77
C LYS A 183 0.09 -7.39 -22.74
N SER A 184 0.36 -8.55 -23.33
CA SER A 184 1.72 -9.05 -23.55
C SER A 184 1.93 -9.34 -25.02
N LEU A 185 3.11 -9.01 -25.52
CA LEU A 185 3.60 -9.46 -26.82
C LEU A 185 4.15 -10.88 -26.68
N PHE A 186 3.78 -11.75 -27.60
CA PHE A 186 4.31 -13.09 -27.81
C PHE A 186 5.05 -13.11 -29.14
N ARG A 187 6.22 -13.75 -29.20
CA ARG A 187 7.03 -13.79 -30.42
C ARG A 187 7.82 -15.08 -30.57
N SER A 188 7.69 -15.70 -31.74
CA SER A 188 8.57 -16.80 -32.20
C SER A 188 9.00 -16.50 -33.64
N GLY A 189 10.31 -16.27 -33.85
CA GLY A 189 10.84 -15.82 -35.14
C GLY A 189 10.19 -14.51 -35.63
N TYR A 190 9.55 -14.56 -36.79
CA TYR A 190 8.81 -13.44 -37.42
C TYR A 190 7.34 -13.36 -36.97
N ILE A 191 6.79 -14.43 -36.39
CA ILE A 191 5.40 -14.45 -35.92
C ILE A 191 5.34 -13.72 -34.59
N ASN A 192 4.44 -12.74 -34.51
CA ASN A 192 4.13 -12.07 -33.26
C ASN A 192 2.62 -11.95 -33.05
N GLU A 193 2.19 -12.07 -31.80
CA GLU A 193 0.80 -11.89 -31.39
C GLU A 193 0.75 -11.11 -30.09
N THR A 194 -0.25 -10.25 -29.94
CA THR A 194 -0.48 -9.54 -28.67
C THR A 194 -1.80 -9.99 -28.08
N THR A 195 -1.78 -10.50 -26.85
CA THR A 195 -2.98 -10.95 -26.15
C THR A 195 -3.18 -10.18 -24.85
N VAL A 196 -4.43 -10.15 -24.38
CA VAL A 196 -4.80 -9.48 -23.13
C VAL A 196 -4.32 -10.31 -21.94
N CYS A 197 -3.81 -9.62 -20.94
CA CYS A 197 -3.39 -10.15 -19.66
C CYS A 197 -4.07 -9.41 -18.52
N ASN A 198 -4.38 -10.12 -17.44
CA ASN A 198 -4.94 -9.53 -16.22
C ASN A 198 -4.92 -10.52 -15.06
N VAL A 199 -5.06 -10.02 -13.83
CA VAL A 199 -5.47 -10.83 -12.67
C VAL A 199 -6.93 -11.25 -12.82
N CYS A 200 -7.77 -10.32 -13.29
CA CYS A 200 -9.19 -10.53 -13.54
C CYS A 200 -9.46 -10.64 -15.05
N LEU A 201 -9.23 -11.82 -15.62
CA LEU A 201 -9.56 -12.11 -17.02
C LEU A 201 -11.00 -12.60 -17.12
N ARG A 202 -11.82 -11.97 -17.97
CA ARG A 202 -13.19 -12.45 -18.21
C ARG A 202 -13.18 -13.89 -18.76
N PRO A 203 -14.15 -14.74 -18.38
CA PRO A 203 -14.21 -16.10 -18.87
C PRO A 203 -14.48 -16.10 -20.37
N THR A 204 -13.72 -16.89 -21.11
CA THR A 204 -13.92 -17.13 -22.54
C THR A 204 -13.65 -18.60 -22.83
N GLN A 205 -14.01 -19.07 -24.02
CA GLN A 205 -13.63 -20.41 -24.49
C GLN A 205 -12.13 -20.52 -24.82
N GLN A 206 -11.40 -19.40 -24.83
CA GLN A 206 -10.00 -19.36 -25.19
C GLN A 206 -9.12 -19.92 -24.05
N PRO A 207 -8.14 -20.79 -24.36
CA PRO A 207 -7.16 -21.22 -23.37
C PRO A 207 -6.40 -20.04 -22.76
N VAL A 208 -5.89 -20.22 -21.54
CA VAL A 208 -5.18 -19.19 -20.78
C VAL A 208 -3.77 -19.66 -20.46
N CYS A 209 -2.80 -18.77 -20.66
CA CYS A 209 -1.44 -18.92 -20.14
C CYS A 209 -1.40 -18.48 -18.67
N ASN A 210 -0.89 -19.35 -17.80
CA ASN A 210 -0.76 -19.11 -16.37
C ASN A 210 0.69 -18.72 -16.02
N TYR A 211 0.88 -17.49 -15.57
CA TYR A 211 2.17 -16.95 -15.09
C TYR A 211 2.11 -16.61 -13.60
N THR A 212 1.31 -17.35 -12.84
CA THR A 212 1.29 -17.24 -11.38
C THR A 212 2.71 -17.46 -10.86
N ASP A 213 3.16 -16.54 -10.00
CA ASP A 213 4.49 -16.66 -9.40
C ASP A 213 4.58 -17.93 -8.56
N LEU A 214 5.61 -18.75 -8.82
CA LEU A 214 5.75 -20.04 -8.16
C LEU A 214 6.11 -19.94 -6.68
N ARG A 215 6.73 -18.83 -6.25
CA ARG A 215 7.18 -18.64 -4.86
C ARG A 215 6.12 -17.98 -4.01
N THR A 216 5.44 -16.97 -4.53
CA THR A 216 4.46 -16.18 -3.77
C THR A 216 3.01 -16.56 -4.07
N GLY A 217 2.75 -17.28 -5.16
CA GLY A 217 1.39 -17.58 -5.63
C GLY A 217 0.69 -16.37 -6.25
N GLU A 218 1.43 -15.29 -6.56
CA GLU A 218 0.87 -14.05 -7.09
C GLU A 218 0.28 -14.27 -8.50
N PRO A 219 -1.03 -14.09 -8.69
CA PRO A 219 -1.68 -14.46 -9.93
C PRO A 219 -1.33 -13.51 -11.08
N TRP A 220 -1.03 -14.08 -12.25
CA TRP A 220 -0.97 -13.33 -13.49
C TRP A 220 -1.31 -14.22 -14.68
N PHE A 221 -2.29 -13.80 -15.49
CA PHE A 221 -2.81 -14.63 -16.58
C PHE A 221 -2.86 -13.85 -17.88
N CYS A 222 -2.73 -14.54 -19.01
CA CYS A 222 -2.97 -13.99 -20.34
C CYS A 222 -3.81 -14.96 -21.17
N TYR A 223 -4.66 -14.46 -22.07
CA TYR A 223 -5.23 -15.34 -23.10
C TYR A 223 -4.11 -15.94 -23.96
N LYS A 224 -4.22 -17.22 -24.29
CA LYS A 224 -3.22 -17.92 -25.11
C LYS A 224 -3.26 -17.37 -26.55
N PRO A 225 -2.13 -16.94 -27.13
CA PRO A 225 -2.09 -16.58 -28.55
C PRO A 225 -2.48 -17.77 -29.43
N LYS A 226 -3.03 -17.50 -30.62
CA LYS A 226 -3.62 -18.55 -31.48
C LYS A 226 -2.55 -19.49 -32.02
N ASN A 227 -1.42 -18.95 -32.45
CA ASN A 227 -0.37 -19.67 -33.18
C ASN A 227 0.95 -19.76 -32.41
N LEU A 228 1.00 -19.27 -31.16
CA LEU A 228 2.23 -19.20 -30.36
C LEU A 228 2.10 -19.94 -29.02
N SER A 229 3.23 -20.45 -28.50
CA SER A 229 3.29 -21.00 -27.13
C SER A 229 3.22 -19.89 -26.09
N CYS A 230 2.78 -20.22 -24.88
CA CYS A 230 2.84 -19.34 -23.72
C CYS A 230 4.29 -18.93 -23.38
N ASP A 231 5.26 -19.79 -23.68
CA ASP A 231 6.69 -19.54 -23.37
C ASP A 231 7.31 -18.46 -24.26
N THR A 232 6.61 -18.06 -25.33
CA THR A 232 7.07 -17.02 -26.26
C THR A 232 6.76 -15.60 -25.78
N ARG A 233 6.31 -15.44 -24.53
CA ARG A 233 5.98 -14.13 -23.93
C ARG A 233 7.23 -13.26 -23.82
N ILE A 234 7.16 -12.04 -24.34
CA ILE A 234 8.29 -11.11 -24.40
C ILE A 234 8.20 -10.01 -23.34
N ASN A 235 7.00 -9.47 -23.12
CA ASN A 235 6.82 -8.30 -22.28
C ASN A 235 5.48 -8.29 -21.54
N HIS A 236 5.31 -7.24 -20.75
CA HIS A 236 4.07 -6.77 -20.16
C HIS A 236 3.86 -5.31 -20.55
N SER A 237 2.62 -4.89 -20.75
CA SER A 237 2.28 -3.51 -21.07
C SER A 237 0.89 -3.13 -20.57
N LYS A 238 0.77 -1.90 -20.07
CA LYS A 238 -0.53 -1.27 -19.82
C LYS A 238 -1.25 -1.06 -21.15
N GLY A 239 -2.49 -1.52 -21.22
CA GLY A 239 -3.41 -1.22 -22.31
C GLY A 239 -4.11 0.12 -22.13
N ARG A 240 -5.28 0.26 -22.75
CA ARG A 240 -6.11 1.46 -22.63
C ARG A 240 -7.22 1.24 -21.60
N LEU A 241 -7.82 2.34 -21.18
CA LEU A 241 -9.11 2.28 -20.51
C LEU A 241 -10.16 1.79 -21.52
N LYS A 242 -11.03 0.87 -21.10
CA LYS A 242 -12.19 0.46 -21.90
C LYS A 242 -13.15 1.64 -22.09
N LYS A 243 -13.78 1.72 -23.25
CA LYS A 243 -14.79 2.76 -23.56
C LYS A 243 -16.13 2.43 -22.88
N ASN A 244 -17.00 3.44 -22.76
CA ASN A 244 -18.40 3.33 -22.32
C ASN A 244 -18.55 2.66 -20.94
N LEU A 245 -17.71 3.03 -19.98
CA LEU A 245 -17.71 2.44 -18.64
C LEU A 245 -18.84 2.97 -17.74
N MET A 246 -19.33 4.18 -18.01
CA MET A 246 -20.33 4.84 -17.17
C MET A 246 -21.29 5.70 -17.99
N THR A 247 -22.51 5.82 -17.49
CA THR A 247 -23.54 6.77 -17.95
C THR A 247 -23.58 8.04 -17.09
N THR A 248 -22.76 8.13 -16.04
CA THR A 248 -22.80 9.14 -14.97
C THR A 248 -21.50 9.98 -14.87
N GLU A 249 -20.94 10.38 -16.01
CA GLU A 249 -19.75 11.26 -16.05
C GLU A 249 -20.01 12.62 -15.36
N THR A 250 -21.27 13.02 -15.27
CA THR A 250 -21.70 14.25 -14.61
C THR A 250 -21.37 14.30 -13.12
N LEU A 251 -21.21 13.16 -12.43
CA LEU A 251 -20.83 13.09 -11.00
C LEU A 251 -19.32 13.32 -10.75
N PHE A 252 -18.53 13.47 -11.81
CA PHE A 252 -17.06 13.49 -11.73
C PHE A 252 -16.48 14.74 -12.42
N GLN A 253 -16.95 15.91 -11.99
CA GLN A 253 -16.52 17.21 -12.46
C GLN A 253 -15.73 17.93 -11.37
N SER A 254 -14.41 18.06 -11.59
CA SER A 254 -13.52 18.72 -10.65
C SER A 254 -13.90 20.20 -10.48
N GLY A 255 -13.96 20.68 -9.25
CA GLY A 255 -14.38 22.04 -8.91
C GLY A 255 -15.90 22.27 -8.92
N VAL A 256 -16.70 21.26 -9.30
CA VAL A 256 -18.17 21.34 -9.30
C VAL A 256 -18.77 20.37 -8.28
N ASN A 257 -18.42 19.08 -8.35
CA ASN A 257 -18.93 18.05 -7.44
C ASN A 257 -17.85 17.09 -6.91
N MET A 258 -16.61 17.21 -7.37
CA MET A 258 -15.46 16.58 -6.72
C MET A 258 -14.33 17.59 -6.59
N LYS A 259 -13.48 17.44 -5.58
CA LYS A 259 -12.38 18.38 -5.29
C LYS A 259 -12.85 19.82 -5.14
N VAL A 260 -13.95 20.01 -4.41
CA VAL A 260 -14.56 21.33 -4.20
C VAL A 260 -14.35 21.77 -2.76
N SER A 261 -13.94 23.02 -2.56
CA SER A 261 -13.88 23.62 -1.22
C SER A 261 -15.32 23.87 -0.73
N ILE A 262 -15.63 23.42 0.48
CA ILE A 262 -16.89 23.70 1.14
C ILE A 262 -16.72 25.00 1.93
N PRO A 263 -17.45 26.08 1.58
CA PRO A 263 -17.33 27.35 2.28
C PRO A 263 -17.86 27.25 3.73
N ALA A 264 -17.27 28.04 4.62
CA ALA A 264 -17.75 28.16 5.99
C ALA A 264 -19.02 29.01 6.03
N SER A 265 -20.05 28.59 6.78
CA SER A 265 -21.22 29.44 7.07
C SER A 265 -20.90 30.54 8.09
N GLY A 266 -19.83 30.34 8.88
CA GLY A 266 -19.39 31.22 9.96
C GLY A 266 -17.89 31.52 9.91
N PRO A 267 -17.26 31.93 11.02
CA PRO A 267 -15.84 32.23 11.03
C PRO A 267 -15.02 30.99 10.68
N SER A 268 -14.28 31.07 9.57
CA SER A 268 -13.28 30.07 9.16
C SER A 268 -11.91 30.29 9.82
N GLY A 269 -11.68 31.50 10.34
CA GLY A 269 -10.45 31.90 11.03
C GLY A 269 -10.46 31.54 12.51
N VAL A 270 -9.37 30.90 12.95
CA VAL A 270 -9.10 30.55 14.34
C VAL A 270 -7.81 31.26 14.77
N THR A 271 -7.82 31.94 15.91
CA THR A 271 -6.60 32.44 16.55
C THR A 271 -6.17 31.45 17.63
N VAL A 272 -5.04 30.80 17.43
CA VAL A 272 -4.47 29.87 18.41
C VAL A 272 -3.67 30.68 19.43
N LEU A 273 -4.14 30.68 20.67
CA LEU A 273 -3.50 31.39 21.77
C LEU A 273 -2.31 30.60 22.33
N PRO A 274 -1.33 31.29 22.94
CA PRO A 274 -0.23 30.65 23.65
C PRO A 274 -0.72 29.71 24.73
N LYS A 275 0.01 28.62 24.94
CA LYS A 275 -0.36 27.63 25.97
C LYS A 275 -0.18 28.25 27.36
N THR A 276 -1.28 28.51 28.06
CA THR A 276 -1.25 28.97 29.46
C THR A 276 -0.71 27.87 30.39
N LYS A 277 0.26 28.23 31.24
CA LYS A 277 0.76 27.33 32.30
C LYS A 277 -0.41 26.94 33.21
N GLY A 278 -0.74 25.66 33.28
CA GLY A 278 -1.79 25.12 34.18
C GLY A 278 -2.96 24.41 33.47
N TRP A 279 -3.11 24.53 32.16
CA TRP A 279 -4.15 23.79 31.43
C TRP A 279 -3.65 22.40 31.00
N SER A 280 -4.17 21.34 31.63
CA SER A 280 -3.95 19.97 31.18
C SER A 280 -4.75 19.68 29.91
N MET A 281 -4.13 19.04 28.92
CA MET A 281 -4.80 18.61 27.68
C MET A 281 -6.03 17.76 28.05
N VAL A 282 -7.24 18.25 27.77
CA VAL A 282 -8.46 17.47 27.96
C VAL A 282 -8.41 16.33 26.95
N SER A 283 -8.11 15.12 27.44
CA SER A 283 -8.22 13.90 26.66
C SER A 283 -9.69 13.66 26.33
N SER A 284 -10.14 14.17 25.18
CA SER A 284 -11.48 13.85 24.70
C SER A 284 -11.57 12.36 24.38
N ARG A 285 -12.46 11.63 25.08
CA ARG A 285 -12.72 10.19 24.87
C ARG A 285 -13.17 9.86 23.43
N THR A 286 -13.59 10.86 22.65
CA THR A 286 -14.04 10.71 21.26
C THR A 286 -12.91 10.75 20.22
N VAL A 287 -11.71 11.26 20.53
CA VAL A 287 -10.61 11.41 19.56
C VAL A 287 -9.64 10.23 19.67
N LYS A 288 -9.69 9.32 18.70
CA LYS A 288 -8.90 8.07 18.71
C LYS A 288 -7.45 8.21 18.21
N SER A 289 -7.05 9.28 17.53
CA SER A 289 -5.66 9.42 17.04
C SER A 289 -5.24 10.87 16.76
N ARG A 290 -4.19 11.34 17.45
CA ARG A 290 -3.41 12.53 17.07
C ARG A 290 -2.83 12.38 15.64
N PRO A 291 -2.74 13.45 14.82
CA PRO A 291 -2.06 13.38 13.53
C PRO A 291 -0.58 12.96 13.69
N SER A 292 0.00 12.45 12.60
CA SER A 292 1.41 12.04 12.52
C SER A 292 2.37 13.22 12.64
N GLY A 293 1.97 14.40 12.18
CA GLY A 293 2.78 15.62 12.22
C GLY A 293 2.03 16.86 11.72
N TYR A 294 2.77 17.93 11.51
CA TYR A 294 2.28 19.20 10.98
C TYR A 294 3.42 19.98 10.30
N TYR A 295 3.09 20.87 9.38
CA TYR A 295 4.04 21.86 8.85
C TYR A 295 4.06 23.10 9.73
N PHE A 296 5.24 23.65 9.91
CA PHE A 296 5.45 25.00 10.43
C PHE A 296 6.71 25.59 9.80
N HIS A 297 6.60 26.78 9.20
CA HIS A 297 7.62 27.36 8.33
C HIS A 297 8.05 26.40 7.22
N SER A 298 7.08 25.72 6.60
CA SER A 298 7.28 24.77 5.49
C SER A 298 8.11 23.52 5.82
N VAL A 299 8.41 23.29 7.09
CA VAL A 299 9.13 22.10 7.57
C VAL A 299 8.17 21.19 8.34
N TRP A 300 8.18 19.91 8.00
CA TRP A 300 7.39 18.89 8.67
C TRP A 300 7.95 18.57 10.05
N ARG A 301 7.07 18.66 11.06
CA ARG A 301 7.35 18.34 12.46
C ARG A 301 6.53 17.13 12.86
N ALA A 302 7.21 16.02 13.13
CA ALA A 302 6.55 14.81 13.60
C ALA A 302 6.02 14.99 15.03
N LEU A 303 4.81 14.50 15.28
CA LEU A 303 4.19 14.44 16.62
C LEU A 303 4.36 13.06 17.28
N ARG A 304 4.88 12.09 16.52
CA ARG A 304 5.19 10.73 16.95
C ARG A 304 6.56 10.34 16.41
N GLY A 305 7.34 9.60 17.19
CA GLY A 305 8.67 9.16 16.79
C GLY A 305 9.76 10.21 17.03
N PRO A 306 10.94 10.06 16.39
CA PRO A 306 12.06 10.98 16.58
C PRO A 306 11.73 12.37 16.02
N SER A 307 12.38 13.39 16.60
CA SER A 307 12.42 14.73 16.01
C SER A 307 12.95 14.61 14.58
N VAL A 308 12.35 15.34 13.64
CA VAL A 308 12.72 15.33 12.22
C VAL A 308 13.71 16.48 11.98
N PRO A 309 15.02 16.20 11.85
CA PRO A 309 15.97 17.22 11.47
C PRO A 309 15.72 17.63 10.02
N HIS A 310 16.11 18.85 9.70
CA HIS A 310 16.13 19.30 8.31
C HIS A 310 17.50 18.92 7.72
N PHE A 311 17.52 18.13 6.64
CA PHE A 311 18.74 17.66 5.98
C PHE A 311 19.01 18.50 4.72
N ASN A 312 19.41 19.75 4.91
CA ASN A 312 19.40 20.78 3.85
C ASN A 312 20.57 20.70 2.87
N THR A 313 21.52 19.78 3.08
CA THR A 313 22.75 19.72 2.29
C THR A 313 23.06 18.29 1.87
N SER A 314 23.62 18.13 0.67
CA SER A 314 24.14 16.85 0.20
C SER A 314 25.12 16.22 1.18
N SER A 315 25.94 17.03 1.87
CA SER A 315 26.87 16.54 2.90
C SER A 315 26.15 15.92 4.10
N ALA A 316 25.10 16.56 4.63
CA ALA A 316 24.33 16.01 5.74
C ALA A 316 23.63 14.68 5.37
N ILE A 317 23.09 14.61 4.15
CA ILE A 317 22.44 13.39 3.63
C ILE A 317 23.47 12.27 3.43
N THR A 318 24.60 12.59 2.81
CA THR A 318 25.72 11.66 2.61
C THR A 318 26.24 11.13 3.95
N GLN A 319 26.40 12.00 4.94
CA GLN A 319 26.86 11.60 6.27
C GLN A 319 25.85 10.70 6.99
N CYS A 320 24.55 10.96 6.84
CA CYS A 320 23.49 10.10 7.38
C CYS A 320 23.48 8.70 6.75
N LEU A 321 23.72 8.64 5.43
CA LEU A 321 23.68 7.41 4.64
C LEU A 321 25.02 6.68 4.56
N LYS A 322 26.10 7.21 5.16
CA LYS A 322 27.43 6.63 5.09
C LYS A 322 27.42 5.17 5.56
N GLY A 323 27.91 4.27 4.72
CA GLY A 323 27.94 2.83 4.96
C GLY A 323 26.60 2.10 4.75
N LYS A 324 25.53 2.79 4.32
CA LYS A 324 24.19 2.21 4.18
C LYS A 324 23.92 1.66 2.79
N VAL A 325 23.15 0.57 2.77
CA VAL A 325 22.51 0.02 1.59
C VAL A 325 21.00 0.24 1.68
N VAL A 326 20.47 1.08 0.80
CA VAL A 326 19.05 1.45 0.73
C VAL A 326 18.39 0.75 -0.45
N HIS A 327 17.44 -0.14 -0.16
CA HIS A 327 16.62 -0.82 -1.16
C HIS A 327 15.22 -0.22 -1.21
N ILE A 328 14.85 0.37 -2.35
CA ILE A 328 13.53 0.99 -2.55
C ILE A 328 12.70 0.12 -3.49
N TYR A 329 11.57 -0.40 -2.98
CA TYR A 329 10.65 -1.25 -3.75
C TYR A 329 9.26 -0.64 -3.81
N GLY A 330 8.66 -0.58 -5.00
CA GLY A 330 7.32 -0.01 -5.08
C GLY A 330 6.84 0.40 -6.46
N ASP A 331 6.01 1.44 -6.50
CA ASP A 331 5.52 2.03 -7.74
C ASP A 331 6.27 3.34 -8.08
N SER A 332 5.75 4.11 -9.04
CA SER A 332 6.37 5.38 -9.43
C SER A 332 6.34 6.43 -8.33
N THR A 333 5.50 6.29 -7.30
CA THR A 333 5.42 7.28 -6.22
C THR A 333 6.69 7.23 -5.39
N VAL A 334 7.07 6.04 -4.87
CA VAL A 334 8.31 5.88 -4.08
C VAL A 334 9.58 5.97 -4.93
N ARG A 335 9.48 5.79 -6.26
CA ARG A 335 10.59 6.07 -7.19
C ARG A 335 11.12 7.51 -7.07
N GLN A 336 10.26 8.47 -6.73
CA GLN A 336 10.69 9.86 -6.48
C GLN A 336 11.73 9.97 -5.37
N TRP A 337 11.74 9.05 -4.40
CA TRP A 337 12.75 9.04 -3.34
C TRP A 337 14.11 8.58 -3.87
N PHE A 338 14.14 7.61 -4.78
CA PHE A 338 15.36 7.25 -5.50
C PHE A 338 15.85 8.42 -6.35
N GLU A 339 14.97 9.07 -7.10
CA GLU A 339 15.31 10.24 -7.94
C GLU A 339 15.91 11.36 -7.09
N TYR A 340 15.34 11.61 -5.90
CA TYR A 340 15.88 12.57 -4.93
C TYR A 340 17.31 12.20 -4.47
N PHE A 341 17.53 10.95 -4.05
CA PHE A 341 18.87 10.51 -3.63
C PHE A 341 19.89 10.55 -4.78
N ASN A 342 19.50 10.12 -5.98
CA ASN A 342 20.35 10.14 -7.16
C ASN A 342 20.76 11.57 -7.54
N ALA A 343 19.88 12.56 -7.38
CA ALA A 343 20.21 13.96 -7.61
C ALA A 343 21.08 14.58 -6.51
N THR A 344 21.08 14.00 -5.31
CA THR A 344 21.71 14.60 -4.12
C THR A 344 23.08 14.02 -3.78
N LEU A 345 23.29 12.73 -4.03
CA LEU A 345 24.53 12.01 -3.70
C LEU A 345 25.65 12.34 -4.71
N PRO A 346 26.89 12.57 -4.25
CA PRO A 346 28.02 12.85 -5.13
C PRO A 346 28.42 11.60 -5.94
N GLY A 347 28.79 11.80 -7.22
CA GLY A 347 29.32 10.73 -8.05
C GLY A 347 28.30 9.67 -8.51
N SER A 348 27.00 9.98 -8.50
CA SER A 348 25.93 9.04 -8.85
C SER A 348 26.08 8.51 -10.28
N CYS A 349 26.55 7.26 -10.43
CA CYS A 349 26.51 6.54 -11.70
C CYS A 349 25.18 5.79 -11.82
N SER A 350 24.21 6.33 -12.57
CA SER A 350 22.94 5.65 -12.82
C SER A 350 23.06 4.71 -14.02
N THR A 351 23.01 3.39 -13.79
CA THR A 351 22.81 2.43 -14.90
C THR A 351 21.31 2.29 -15.17
N ASN A 352 20.80 3.01 -16.16
CA ASN A 352 19.40 2.89 -16.60
C ASN A 352 19.22 1.66 -17.49
N LEU A 353 18.75 0.55 -16.91
CA LEU A 353 18.42 -0.66 -17.69
C LEU A 353 16.97 -0.66 -18.22
N SER A 354 16.09 0.20 -17.67
CA SER A 354 14.72 0.42 -18.16
C SER A 354 14.15 1.75 -17.64
N GLU A 355 13.66 2.63 -18.52
CA GLU A 355 13.34 4.05 -18.24
C GLU A 355 12.40 4.33 -17.06
N LYS A 356 11.66 3.36 -16.50
CA LYS A 356 10.72 3.60 -15.36
C LYS A 356 10.63 2.50 -14.29
N ILE A 357 11.31 1.37 -14.49
CA ILE A 357 11.02 0.10 -13.78
C ILE A 357 12.15 -0.27 -12.84
N GLY A 358 13.34 0.27 -13.09
CA GLY A 358 14.57 -0.27 -12.56
C GLY A 358 14.98 -1.59 -13.26
N PRO A 359 16.03 -2.25 -12.74
CA PRO A 359 16.76 -1.86 -11.55
C PRO A 359 17.49 -0.54 -11.77
N TYR A 360 17.31 0.40 -10.85
CA TYR A 360 18.16 1.59 -10.76
C TYR A 360 19.14 1.42 -9.62
N MET A 361 20.29 2.05 -9.79
CA MET A 361 21.37 2.06 -8.84
C MET A 361 21.98 3.46 -8.80
N ALA A 362 22.21 3.97 -7.59
CA ALA A 362 23.04 5.12 -7.32
C ALA A 362 24.09 4.68 -6.30
N LEU A 363 25.37 4.93 -6.62
CA LEU A 363 26.50 4.43 -5.85
C LEU A 363 27.46 5.58 -5.54
N ASP A 364 27.74 5.79 -4.26
CA ASP A 364 28.82 6.64 -3.77
C ASP A 364 29.89 5.73 -3.15
N TYR A 365 30.94 5.48 -3.92
CA TYR A 365 32.06 4.63 -3.52
C TYR A 365 32.84 5.19 -2.33
N ALA A 366 32.99 6.52 -2.25
CA ALA A 366 33.80 7.16 -1.21
C ALA A 366 33.17 7.01 0.18
N ASN A 367 31.84 7.01 0.24
CA ASN A 367 31.09 6.89 1.48
C ASN A 367 30.44 5.50 1.69
N ASN A 368 30.70 4.55 0.79
CA ASN A 368 30.10 3.21 0.78
C ASN A 368 28.56 3.26 0.87
N ILE A 369 27.94 4.04 -0.01
CA ILE A 369 26.48 4.21 -0.07
C ILE A 369 25.94 3.57 -1.34
N LEU A 370 24.99 2.65 -1.19
CA LEU A 370 24.27 2.05 -2.31
C LEU A 370 22.78 2.33 -2.17
N VAL A 371 22.18 3.02 -3.13
CA VAL A 371 20.72 3.19 -3.21
C VAL A 371 20.23 2.47 -4.45
N THR A 372 19.22 1.62 -4.30
CA THR A 372 18.61 0.87 -5.41
C THR A 372 17.12 1.12 -5.48
N TYR A 373 16.57 1.08 -6.69
CA TYR A 373 15.12 1.10 -6.89
C TYR A 373 14.69 -0.02 -7.83
N ARG A 374 13.59 -0.69 -7.47
CA ARG A 374 12.89 -1.61 -8.37
C ARG A 374 11.38 -1.48 -8.25
N CYS A 375 10.70 -1.47 -9.40
CA CYS A 375 9.26 -1.46 -9.45
C CYS A 375 8.68 -2.84 -9.09
N HIS A 376 7.50 -2.85 -8.47
CA HIS A 376 6.77 -4.07 -8.14
C HIS A 376 6.29 -4.82 -9.39
N GLY A 377 6.11 -6.13 -9.31
CA GLY A 377 5.57 -6.98 -10.38
C GLY A 377 4.10 -6.69 -10.72
N PRO A 378 3.52 -7.33 -11.76
CA PRO A 378 2.16 -7.05 -12.22
C PRO A 378 1.11 -7.02 -11.10
N PRO A 379 0.08 -6.15 -11.20
CA PRO A 379 -0.26 -5.26 -12.32
C PRO A 379 0.57 -3.96 -12.35
N ILE A 380 1.45 -3.78 -13.35
CA ILE A 380 2.24 -2.56 -13.52
C ILE A 380 1.60 -1.68 -14.59
N ARG A 381 1.42 -0.38 -14.32
CA ARG A 381 0.77 0.55 -15.27
C ARG A 381 1.75 1.29 -16.19
N PHE A 382 2.82 0.62 -16.63
CA PHE A 382 3.81 1.16 -17.57
C PHE A 382 3.64 0.63 -18.99
N SER A 383 4.19 1.34 -19.98
CA SER A 383 3.95 1.11 -21.41
C SER A 383 4.55 -0.19 -21.95
N LYS A 384 5.82 -0.50 -21.65
CA LYS A 384 6.46 -1.76 -22.08
C LYS A 384 7.51 -2.18 -21.05
N VAL A 385 7.33 -3.38 -20.50
CA VAL A 385 8.16 -3.96 -19.45
C VAL A 385 8.65 -5.33 -19.91
N PRO A 386 9.96 -5.55 -20.11
CA PRO A 386 10.47 -6.89 -20.38
C PRO A 386 10.06 -7.87 -19.29
N ILE A 387 9.73 -9.12 -19.63
CA ILE A 387 9.30 -10.10 -18.61
C ILE A 387 10.40 -10.37 -17.57
N THR A 388 11.68 -10.22 -17.94
CA THR A 388 12.84 -10.39 -17.05
C THR A 388 12.87 -9.37 -15.90
N GLU A 389 12.19 -8.24 -16.08
CA GLU A 389 12.09 -7.14 -15.11
C GLU A 389 10.81 -7.20 -14.26
N LEU A 390 9.93 -8.17 -14.48
CA LEU A 390 8.73 -8.36 -13.68
C LEU A 390 9.08 -9.04 -12.36
N ARG A 391 9.47 -8.25 -11.36
CA ARG A 391 9.90 -8.74 -10.04
C ARG A 391 8.89 -8.40 -8.95
N TYR A 392 8.40 -9.40 -8.22
CA TYR A 392 7.54 -9.17 -7.06
C TYR A 392 8.36 -8.68 -5.86
N ILE A 393 7.83 -7.73 -5.08
CA ILE A 393 8.56 -7.18 -3.93
C ILE A 393 8.94 -8.28 -2.93
N ALA A 394 7.99 -9.18 -2.59
CA ALA A 394 8.25 -10.30 -1.69
C ALA A 394 9.42 -11.16 -2.19
N ASN A 395 9.48 -11.39 -3.50
CA ASN A 395 10.55 -12.13 -4.16
C ASN A 395 11.94 -11.49 -4.00
N GLU A 396 12.02 -10.16 -4.15
CA GLU A 396 13.27 -9.42 -3.99
C GLU A 396 13.67 -9.35 -2.51
N LEU A 397 12.71 -9.21 -1.59
CA LEU A 397 12.98 -9.15 -0.15
C LEU A 397 13.64 -10.41 0.39
N ASP A 398 13.33 -11.59 -0.16
CA ASP A 398 14.01 -12.84 0.22
C ASP A 398 15.51 -12.85 -0.12
N SER A 399 15.92 -12.06 -1.12
CA SER A 399 17.33 -11.92 -1.53
C SER A 399 18.10 -10.85 -0.75
N VAL A 400 17.40 -10.07 0.08
CA VAL A 400 18.03 -9.05 0.94
C VAL A 400 18.67 -9.74 2.13
N THR A 401 19.97 -9.53 2.31
CA THR A 401 20.74 -10.05 3.45
C THR A 401 20.24 -9.43 4.76
N GLY A 402 20.03 -8.10 4.78
CA GLY A 402 19.59 -7.35 5.97
C GLY A 402 20.75 -6.92 6.87
N GLY A 403 20.41 -6.40 8.05
CA GLY A 403 21.34 -5.98 9.11
C GLY A 403 21.32 -4.47 9.35
N SER A 404 22.15 -4.00 10.29
CA SER A 404 22.19 -2.60 10.75
C SER A 404 22.51 -1.57 9.65
N GLU A 405 23.16 -2.02 8.58
CA GLU A 405 23.51 -1.19 7.43
C GLU A 405 22.44 -1.20 6.32
N THR A 406 21.41 -2.05 6.45
CA THR A 406 20.39 -2.22 5.43
C THR A 406 19.13 -1.44 5.78
N VAL A 407 18.67 -0.64 4.81
CA VAL A 407 17.40 0.07 4.86
C VAL A 407 16.52 -0.44 3.73
N VAL A 408 15.29 -0.86 4.03
CA VAL A 408 14.28 -1.26 3.04
C VAL A 408 13.14 -0.25 3.07
N VAL A 409 12.87 0.36 1.92
CA VAL A 409 11.74 1.27 1.71
C VAL A 409 10.69 0.61 0.83
N LEU A 410 9.44 0.61 1.29
CA LEU A 410 8.29 0.07 0.56
C LEU A 410 7.28 1.16 0.23
N GLY A 411 6.81 1.23 -1.01
CA GLY A 411 5.72 2.15 -1.39
C GLY A 411 4.93 1.63 -2.59
N ILE A 412 3.81 0.95 -2.34
CA ILE A 412 3.05 0.21 -3.34
C ILE A 412 1.55 0.45 -3.16
N TRP A 413 0.89 1.12 -4.10
CA TRP A 413 -0.57 1.33 -4.03
C TRP A 413 -1.20 1.77 -5.36
N SER A 414 -0.52 2.64 -6.11
CA SER A 414 -1.10 3.42 -7.23
C SER A 414 -1.56 2.58 -8.42
N HIS A 415 -1.04 1.36 -8.57
CA HIS A 415 -1.38 0.48 -9.68
C HIS A 415 -2.56 -0.47 -9.40
N PHE A 416 -3.04 -0.53 -8.15
CA PHE A 416 -4.04 -1.50 -7.68
C PHE A 416 -5.47 -0.96 -7.64
N SER A 417 -5.68 0.34 -7.84
CA SER A 417 -6.97 1.01 -7.65
C SER A 417 -8.10 0.57 -8.59
N THR A 418 -7.80 -0.15 -9.69
CA THR A 418 -8.84 -0.71 -10.55
C THR A 418 -9.44 -2.01 -10.04
N PHE A 419 -8.73 -2.69 -9.17
CA PHE A 419 -9.06 -4.03 -8.74
C PHE A 419 -9.96 -4.03 -7.51
N PRO A 420 -10.66 -5.16 -7.25
CA PRO A 420 -11.16 -5.46 -5.92
C PRO A 420 -10.01 -5.33 -4.93
N VAL A 421 -10.30 -4.78 -3.74
CA VAL A 421 -9.26 -4.48 -2.75
C VAL A 421 -8.58 -5.74 -2.23
N GLU A 422 -9.22 -6.89 -2.35
CA GLU A 422 -8.71 -8.24 -2.11
C GLU A 422 -7.41 -8.51 -2.89
N VAL A 423 -7.30 -8.04 -4.14
CA VAL A 423 -6.04 -8.15 -4.92
C VAL A 423 -4.90 -7.42 -4.20
N TYR A 424 -5.19 -6.27 -3.61
CA TYR A 424 -4.20 -5.47 -2.89
C TYR A 424 -3.90 -6.05 -1.49
N ILE A 425 -4.92 -6.51 -0.75
CA ILE A 425 -4.75 -7.20 0.53
C ILE A 425 -3.80 -8.39 0.36
N ARG A 426 -4.08 -9.26 -0.60
CA ARG A 426 -3.25 -10.46 -0.86
C ARG A 426 -1.82 -10.10 -1.28
N ARG A 427 -1.65 -9.07 -2.12
CA ARG A 427 -0.31 -8.53 -2.43
C ARG A 427 0.44 -8.11 -1.17
N LEU A 428 -0.24 -7.40 -0.26
CA LEU A 428 0.39 -6.97 0.97
C LEU A 428 0.63 -8.12 1.96
N GLN A 429 -0.18 -9.18 1.96
CA GLN A 429 0.07 -10.39 2.77
C GLN A 429 1.38 -11.07 2.36
N SER A 430 1.61 -11.24 1.05
CA SER A 430 2.89 -11.75 0.51
C SER A 430 4.08 -10.89 0.96
N ILE A 431 3.96 -9.56 0.85
CA ILE A 431 5.01 -8.61 1.25
C ILE A 431 5.22 -8.65 2.77
N ARG A 432 4.14 -8.67 3.55
CA ARG A 432 4.18 -8.76 5.02
C ARG A 432 4.95 -10.02 5.45
N ARG A 433 4.67 -11.16 4.82
CA ARG A 433 5.37 -12.42 5.12
C ARG A 433 6.88 -12.31 4.87
N ALA A 434 7.27 -11.75 3.72
CA ALA A 434 8.67 -11.54 3.38
C ALA A 434 9.37 -10.53 4.34
N VAL A 435 8.68 -9.47 4.75
CA VAL A 435 9.18 -8.51 5.75
C VAL A 435 9.38 -9.18 7.11
N VAL A 436 8.41 -10.00 7.56
CA VAL A 436 8.54 -10.75 8.81
C VAL A 436 9.73 -11.72 8.74
N GLN A 437 9.92 -12.42 7.63
CA GLN A 437 11.07 -13.31 7.43
C GLN A 437 12.39 -12.54 7.41
N LEU A 438 12.44 -11.35 6.81
CA LEU A 438 13.62 -10.48 6.79
C LEU A 438 13.98 -10.01 8.21
N LEU A 439 13.02 -9.48 8.95
CA LEU A 439 13.24 -9.04 10.33
C LEU A 439 13.53 -10.21 11.28
N SER A 440 13.04 -11.41 10.99
CA SER A 440 13.36 -12.60 11.79
C SER A 440 14.81 -13.04 11.61
N ARG A 441 15.38 -12.92 10.41
CA ARG A 441 16.78 -13.32 10.13
C ARG A 441 17.79 -12.19 10.34
N ALA A 442 17.35 -10.94 10.23
CA ALA A 442 18.17 -9.74 10.35
C ALA A 442 17.39 -8.63 11.07
N PRO A 443 17.21 -8.74 12.40
CA PRO A 443 16.31 -7.87 13.18
C PRO A 443 16.71 -6.39 13.19
N ASP A 444 17.99 -6.09 12.95
CA ASP A 444 18.51 -4.72 12.89
C ASP A 444 18.26 -4.02 11.54
N THR A 445 17.61 -4.71 10.59
CA THR A 445 17.22 -4.10 9.30
C THR A 445 16.15 -3.03 9.52
N LEU A 446 16.41 -1.81 9.05
CA LEU A 446 15.40 -0.76 9.09
C LEU A 446 14.40 -0.92 7.93
N VAL A 447 13.12 -1.09 8.25
CA VAL A 447 12.05 -1.15 7.23
C VAL A 447 11.14 0.07 7.36
N VAL A 448 11.01 0.84 6.29
CA VAL A 448 10.21 2.06 6.22
C VAL A 448 9.16 1.93 5.11
N ILE A 449 7.93 2.34 5.41
CA ILE A 449 6.80 2.24 4.48
C ILE A 449 6.28 3.64 4.19
N ARG A 450 6.23 3.98 2.92
CA ARG A 450 5.55 5.19 2.41
C ARG A 450 4.07 4.89 2.22
N THR A 451 3.21 5.70 2.82
CA THR A 451 1.75 5.60 2.65
C THR A 451 1.26 6.15 1.31
N ALA A 452 -0.01 5.91 0.98
CA ALA A 452 -0.62 6.55 -0.20
C ALA A 452 -0.83 8.04 0.04
N ASN A 453 -1.10 8.81 -1.02
CA ASN A 453 -1.41 10.24 -0.90
C ASN A 453 -2.56 10.66 -1.83
N PRO A 454 -3.30 11.75 -1.50
CA PRO A 454 -4.31 12.31 -2.38
C PRO A 454 -3.65 12.94 -3.62
N LYS A 455 -4.45 13.15 -4.66
CA LYS A 455 -4.00 13.75 -5.92
C LYS A 455 -5.08 14.58 -6.60
N ASN A 456 -4.70 15.24 -7.68
CA ASN A 456 -5.62 15.90 -8.59
C ASN A 456 -6.43 14.86 -9.37
N LEU A 457 -7.70 15.17 -9.64
CA LEU A 457 -8.64 14.23 -10.23
C LEU A 457 -9.20 14.81 -11.53
N THR A 458 -8.85 14.22 -12.67
CA THR A 458 -9.70 14.28 -13.87
C THR A 458 -10.63 13.08 -13.88
N LEU A 459 -11.59 13.02 -14.82
CA LEU A 459 -12.43 11.84 -15.02
C LEU A 459 -11.59 10.55 -15.14
N TYR A 460 -10.44 10.61 -15.83
CA TYR A 460 -9.55 9.47 -15.99
C TYR A 460 -8.94 9.02 -14.66
N GLU A 461 -8.33 9.92 -13.88
CA GLU A 461 -7.76 9.58 -12.58
C GLU A 461 -8.84 9.12 -11.62
N THR A 462 -10.03 9.72 -11.63
CA THR A 462 -11.13 9.33 -10.75
C THR A 462 -11.53 7.88 -10.96
N ILE A 463 -11.80 7.46 -12.19
CA ILE A 463 -12.25 6.09 -12.44
C ILE A 463 -11.12 5.07 -12.34
N THR A 464 -9.85 5.46 -12.53
CA THR A 464 -8.72 4.51 -12.54
C THR A 464 -7.89 4.47 -11.27
N ASN A 465 -7.89 5.56 -10.51
CA ASN A 465 -7.03 5.78 -9.35
C ASN A 465 -7.60 6.78 -8.32
N SER A 466 -8.91 7.07 -8.24
CA SER A 466 -9.52 8.00 -7.27
C SER A 466 -8.92 7.99 -5.85
N ASP A 467 -9.03 9.13 -5.16
CA ASP A 467 -8.66 9.25 -3.75
C ASP A 467 -9.50 8.37 -2.82
N TRP A 468 -10.74 8.02 -3.19
CA TRP A 468 -11.52 7.00 -2.48
C TRP A 468 -10.80 5.66 -2.50
N TYR A 469 -10.33 5.24 -3.69
CA TYR A 469 -9.53 4.02 -3.77
C TYR A 469 -8.25 4.16 -2.95
N SER A 470 -7.52 5.26 -3.11
CA SER A 470 -6.23 5.50 -2.48
C SER A 470 -6.32 5.46 -0.95
N LEU A 471 -7.38 6.04 -0.38
CA LEU A 471 -7.68 5.99 1.05
C LEU A 471 -7.91 4.56 1.55
N GLN A 472 -8.64 3.73 0.80
CA GLN A 472 -8.82 2.32 1.16
C GLN A 472 -7.47 1.58 1.19
N ARG A 473 -6.59 1.84 0.20
CA ARG A 473 -5.26 1.18 0.12
C ARG A 473 -4.38 1.66 1.27
N ASP A 474 -4.47 2.92 1.65
CA ASP A 474 -3.75 3.45 2.82
C ASP A 474 -4.21 2.78 4.12
N LYS A 475 -5.53 2.71 4.36
CA LYS A 475 -6.11 2.04 5.53
C LYS A 475 -5.66 0.58 5.64
N VAL A 476 -5.73 -0.16 4.53
CA VAL A 476 -5.26 -1.56 4.47
C VAL A 476 -3.76 -1.65 4.74
N LEU A 477 -2.95 -0.80 4.12
CA LEU A 477 -1.49 -0.78 4.31
C LEU A 477 -1.12 -0.59 5.78
N ARG A 478 -1.71 0.43 6.44
CA ARG A 478 -1.46 0.69 7.86
C ARG A 478 -1.87 -0.49 8.74
N ALA A 479 -3.04 -1.07 8.49
CA ALA A 479 -3.53 -2.21 9.26
C ALA A 479 -2.67 -3.47 9.05
N MET A 480 -2.23 -3.72 7.82
CA MET A 480 -1.39 -4.87 7.46
C MET A 480 -0.03 -4.85 8.18
N PHE A 481 0.57 -3.67 8.32
CA PHE A 481 1.89 -3.55 8.96
C PHE A 481 1.83 -3.17 10.44
N LYS A 482 0.62 -3.01 10.99
CA LYS A 482 0.43 -2.69 12.41
C LYS A 482 1.03 -3.79 13.29
N GLY A 483 1.82 -3.36 14.27
CA GLY A 483 2.48 -4.25 15.25
C GLY A 483 3.75 -4.92 14.75
N LEU A 484 4.21 -4.63 13.52
CA LEU A 484 5.54 -5.02 13.06
C LEU A 484 6.56 -3.92 13.40
N ASN A 485 7.84 -4.31 13.52
CA ASN A 485 8.95 -3.37 13.71
C ASN A 485 9.26 -2.64 12.39
N VAL A 486 8.36 -1.74 11.98
CA VAL A 486 8.48 -0.93 10.77
C VAL A 486 8.09 0.51 11.06
N HIS A 487 8.62 1.45 10.30
CA HIS A 487 8.28 2.87 10.38
C HIS A 487 7.39 3.30 9.22
N LEU A 488 6.56 4.33 9.45
CA LEU A 488 5.75 4.95 8.40
C LEU A 488 6.26 6.36 8.10
N VAL A 489 6.28 6.71 6.81
CA VAL A 489 6.29 8.10 6.36
C VAL A 489 4.89 8.40 5.83
N ASP A 490 4.18 9.28 6.55
CA ASP A 490 2.77 9.55 6.33
C ASP A 490 2.53 10.52 5.17
N ALA A 491 2.80 10.05 3.96
CA ALA A 491 2.59 10.79 2.72
C ALA A 491 1.16 11.34 2.57
N TRP A 492 0.13 10.67 3.13
CA TRP A 492 -1.25 11.16 3.10
C TRP A 492 -1.37 12.48 3.85
N GLU A 493 -1.03 12.48 5.14
CA GLU A 493 -1.15 13.67 5.97
C GLU A 493 -0.17 14.77 5.54
N MET A 494 1.05 14.39 5.11
CA MET A 494 2.05 15.33 4.60
C MET A 494 1.63 16.04 3.31
N VAL A 495 0.79 15.43 2.48
CA VAL A 495 0.26 16.08 1.28
C VAL A 495 -0.98 16.92 1.63
N VAL A 496 -1.90 16.40 2.45
CA VAL A 496 -3.11 17.15 2.86
C VAL A 496 -2.77 18.43 3.62
N ALA A 497 -1.77 18.36 4.50
CA ALA A 497 -1.36 19.50 5.32
C ALA A 497 -0.53 20.56 4.57
N HIS A 498 -0.05 20.27 3.35
CA HIS A 498 0.81 21.19 2.61
C HIS A 498 -0.01 22.13 1.71
N ASN A 499 0.44 23.36 1.51
CA ASN A 499 -0.20 24.33 0.62
C ASN A 499 -0.07 24.01 -0.89
N LEU A 500 0.75 23.04 -1.28
CA LEU A 500 0.94 22.69 -2.69
C LEU A 500 -0.20 21.79 -3.17
N PRO A 501 -0.50 21.80 -4.49
CA PRO A 501 -1.57 20.98 -5.03
C PRO A 501 -1.39 19.49 -4.73
N HIS A 502 -2.51 18.80 -4.53
CA HIS A 502 -2.51 17.34 -4.45
C HIS A 502 -2.08 16.77 -5.80
N GLU A 503 -1.00 15.98 -5.83
CA GLU A 503 -0.49 15.32 -7.04
C GLU A 503 -0.14 13.86 -6.76
N LEU A 504 -0.33 12.97 -7.75
CA LEU A 504 0.08 11.56 -7.61
C LEU A 504 1.59 11.46 -7.33
N HIS A 505 2.34 12.38 -7.94
CA HIS A 505 3.75 12.60 -7.72
C HIS A 505 3.93 13.95 -7.02
N PRO A 506 3.93 14.00 -5.67
CA PRO A 506 4.08 15.25 -4.94
C PRO A 506 5.31 16.04 -5.39
N GLN A 507 5.20 17.37 -5.35
CA GLN A 507 6.27 18.29 -5.73
C GLN A 507 7.48 18.22 -4.78
N PRO A 508 8.68 18.66 -5.22
CA PRO A 508 9.92 18.48 -4.47
C PRO A 508 9.90 18.90 -2.99
N PRO A 509 9.27 20.02 -2.57
CA PRO A 509 9.24 20.40 -1.15
C PRO A 509 8.57 19.36 -0.23
N ILE A 510 7.53 18.68 -0.73
CA ILE A 510 6.88 17.60 0.03
C ILE A 510 7.79 16.37 0.06
N ILE A 511 8.41 16.02 -1.08
CA ILE A 511 9.33 14.88 -1.17
C ILE A 511 10.53 15.08 -0.25
N GLU A 512 11.12 16.28 -0.21
CA GLU A 512 12.20 16.64 0.70
C GLU A 512 11.81 16.42 2.16
N ASN A 513 10.61 16.87 2.57
CA ASN A 513 10.11 16.62 3.90
C ASN A 513 9.89 15.12 4.18
N MET A 514 9.40 14.35 3.21
CA MET A 514 9.29 12.88 3.35
C MET A 514 10.66 12.23 3.53
N ILE A 515 11.67 12.69 2.80
CA ILE A 515 13.06 12.22 2.92
C ILE A 515 13.65 12.62 4.29
N ASN A 516 13.37 13.82 4.79
CA ASN A 516 13.80 14.22 6.13
C ASN A 516 13.25 13.27 7.21
N VAL A 517 11.99 12.83 7.08
CA VAL A 517 11.41 11.81 7.99
C VAL A 517 12.07 10.44 7.80
N LEU A 518 12.33 10.01 6.56
CA LEU A 518 13.07 8.77 6.31
C LEU A 518 14.46 8.80 6.97
N LEU A 519 15.22 9.87 6.75
CA LEU A 519 16.58 10.04 7.28
C LEU A 519 16.59 10.14 8.81
N SER A 520 15.54 10.71 9.43
CA SER A 520 15.44 10.73 10.90
C SER A 520 15.29 9.34 11.52
N TYR A 521 14.78 8.35 10.77
CA TYR A 521 14.79 6.94 11.18
C TYR A 521 16.14 6.26 10.93
N ILE A 522 16.86 6.64 9.87
CA ILE A 522 18.15 6.04 9.50
C ILE A 522 19.28 6.51 10.44
N CYS A 523 19.32 7.80 10.72
CA CYS A 523 20.33 8.44 11.57
C CYS A 523 19.66 9.29 12.66
N PRO A 524 18.99 8.66 13.65
CA PRO A 524 18.35 9.40 14.72
C PRO A 524 19.41 10.21 15.47
N LYS A 525 19.14 11.51 15.71
CA LYS A 525 19.96 12.29 16.63
C LYS A 525 19.96 11.57 17.98
N LYS A 526 21.14 11.22 18.50
CA LYS A 526 21.26 10.78 19.89
C LYS A 526 20.66 11.90 20.75
N GLY A 527 19.60 11.59 21.48
CA GLY A 527 19.02 12.54 22.43
C GLY A 527 20.14 12.97 23.39
N GLY A 528 20.32 14.28 23.52
CA GLY A 528 21.14 14.85 24.58
C GLY A 528 20.49 14.65 25.94
#